data_AF-A0A7G8FLC5-F1
#
_entry.id   AF-A0A7G8FLC5-F1
#
_cell.length_a   1.000
_cell.length_b   1.000
_cell.length_c   1.000
_cell.angle_alpha   90.00
_cell.angle_beta   90.00
_cell.angle_gamma   90.00
#
_symmetry.space_group_name_H-M   'P 1'
#
loop_
_entity.id
_entity.type
_entity.pdbx_description
1 polymer ?
#
loop_
_entity_poly.entity_id
_entity_poly.type
_entity_poly.pdbx_seq_one_letter_code
_entity_poly.pdbx_strand_id
1 'polypeptide(L)'
;MTQSDASCLALPADLLAAEEAMLQAALAAVGSGDGQRWAASLRFEGLRLLPVAVRLARALIAAGQDLLMVWPDAGAAALARRDAEDLKEVILDFNQLKRAESDAPDTRLLLAVNPSPADYEEFQALCENHAGVVLMLNGRLEDAAVGIGSVARERRKGFVASWQQAYWLQPLEGGALMRCFPDDWRLYRQDPDGYRQLEVLPERPDPDTTAALLAGEDPDSIKQQLSGVDRFLDGLRN
;
A
#
# COMPACT_ATOMS: atom_id res chain seq x y z
N MET A 1 22.06 13.58 5.06
CA MET A 1 22.46 12.44 5.90
C MET A 1 21.30 12.16 6.85
N THR A 2 20.26 11.52 6.33
CA THR A 2 19.12 11.05 7.11
C THR A 2 19.55 9.80 7.86
N GLN A 3 19.41 9.81 9.19
CA GLN A 3 19.58 8.61 10.00
C GLN A 3 18.57 7.59 9.50
N SER A 4 19.06 6.49 8.92
CA SER A 4 18.26 5.29 8.69
C SER A 4 17.94 4.74 10.08
N ASP A 5 16.74 5.03 10.59
CA ASP A 5 16.28 4.47 11.85
C ASP A 5 16.23 2.95 11.72
N ALA A 6 16.85 2.27 12.69
CA ALA A 6 17.01 0.82 12.70
C ALA A 6 15.68 0.04 12.65
N SER A 7 14.55 0.70 12.90
CA SER A 7 13.19 0.14 12.85
C SER A 7 12.78 -0.39 11.47
N CYS A 8 13.47 0.01 10.40
CA CYS A 8 13.14 -0.41 9.03
C CYS A 8 14.14 -1.39 8.40
N LEU A 9 15.22 -1.75 9.10
CA LEU A 9 16.23 -2.70 8.61
C LEU A 9 15.91 -4.17 8.94
N ALA A 10 15.19 -4.42 10.02
CA ALA A 10 14.79 -5.76 10.45
C ALA A 10 13.29 -5.95 10.30
N LEU A 11 12.86 -7.20 10.11
CA LEU A 11 11.43 -7.52 10.17
C LEU A 11 10.90 -7.21 11.58
N PRO A 12 9.68 -6.64 11.69
CA PRO A 12 9.08 -6.38 12.98
C PRO A 12 8.77 -7.70 13.70
N ALA A 13 9.01 -7.72 15.02
CA ALA A 13 8.82 -8.90 15.85
C ALA A 13 7.33 -9.28 16.04
N ASP A 14 6.44 -8.30 15.95
CA ASP A 14 5.00 -8.46 16.10
C ASP A 14 4.22 -7.38 15.31
N LEU A 15 2.89 -7.44 15.37
CA LEU A 15 2.02 -6.50 14.69
C LEU A 15 2.17 -5.06 15.21
N LEU A 16 2.45 -4.85 16.50
CA LEU A 16 2.60 -3.49 17.05
C LEU A 16 3.88 -2.85 16.53
N ALA A 17 4.98 -3.60 16.48
CA ALA A 17 6.22 -3.15 15.86
C ALA A 17 6.03 -2.89 14.36
N ALA A 18 5.23 -3.69 13.66
CA ALA A 18 4.91 -3.46 12.25
C ALA A 18 4.10 -2.16 12.06
N GLU A 19 3.13 -1.89 12.94
CA GLU A 19 2.35 -0.66 12.92
C GLU A 19 3.19 0.58 13.23
N GLU A 20 4.14 0.47 14.15
CA GLU A 20 5.10 1.55 14.44
C GLU A 20 6.01 1.83 13.23
N ALA A 21 6.58 0.79 12.62
CA ALA A 21 7.37 0.95 11.40
C ALA A 21 6.54 1.55 10.25
N MET A 22 5.29 1.11 10.10
CA MET A 22 4.35 1.67 9.11
C MET A 22 4.07 3.16 9.37
N LEU A 23 3.86 3.56 10.62
CA LEU A 23 3.66 4.96 10.99
C LEU A 23 4.88 5.81 10.63
N GLN A 24 6.08 5.37 11.00
CA GLN A 24 7.31 6.12 10.70
C GLN A 24 7.51 6.29 9.19
N ALA A 25 7.33 5.21 8.44
CA ALA A 25 7.42 5.23 6.98
C ALA A 25 6.37 6.15 6.36
N ALA A 26 5.13 6.11 6.86
CA ALA A 26 4.05 6.98 6.38
C ALA A 26 4.33 8.45 6.68
N LEU A 27 4.79 8.81 7.88
CA LEU A 27 5.14 10.19 8.23
C LEU A 27 6.32 10.70 7.39
N ALA A 28 7.35 9.86 7.19
CA ALA A 28 8.48 10.21 6.34
C ALA A 28 8.06 10.45 4.89
N ALA A 29 7.17 9.60 4.35
CA ALA A 29 6.68 9.71 2.97
C ALA A 29 5.75 10.91 2.78
N VAL A 30 4.79 11.12 3.69
CA VAL A 30 3.88 12.28 3.66
C VAL A 30 4.68 13.59 3.80
N GLY A 31 5.73 13.60 4.62
CA GLY A 31 6.58 14.78 4.85
C GLY A 31 7.66 15.01 3.80
N SER A 32 7.93 14.07 2.89
CA SER A 32 9.05 14.20 1.94
C SER A 32 8.77 15.17 0.80
N GLY A 33 7.51 15.29 0.40
CA GLY A 33 7.11 16.06 -0.78
C GLY A 33 7.35 15.36 -2.11
N ASP A 34 7.78 14.08 -2.11
CA ASP A 34 8.07 13.31 -3.33
C ASP A 34 6.82 12.81 -4.06
N GLY A 35 5.64 12.97 -3.45
CA GLY A 35 4.38 12.54 -4.02
C GLY A 35 3.19 12.88 -3.13
N GLN A 36 2.00 12.86 -3.74
CA GLN A 36 0.73 13.10 -3.06
C GLN A 36 -0.08 11.81 -2.81
N ARG A 37 0.35 10.66 -3.34
CA ARG A 37 -0.40 9.40 -3.25
C ARG A 37 0.51 8.29 -2.75
N TRP A 38 0.29 7.92 -1.50
CA TRP A 38 1.08 6.93 -0.78
C TRP A 38 0.22 5.75 -0.37
N ALA A 39 0.77 4.55 -0.46
CA ALA A 39 0.12 3.34 0.01
C ALA A 39 0.92 2.70 1.15
N ALA A 40 0.19 2.19 2.14
CA ALA A 40 0.71 1.41 3.25
C ALA A 40 -0.05 0.08 3.31
N SER A 41 0.66 -1.04 3.33
CA SER A 41 0.05 -2.37 3.24
C SER A 41 0.62 -3.37 4.25
N LEU A 42 -0.25 -3.92 5.08
CA LEU A 42 -0.01 -5.09 5.93
C LEU A 42 -0.78 -6.28 5.35
N ARG A 43 -0.10 -7.20 4.68
CA ARG A 43 -0.70 -8.35 3.97
C ARG A 43 -0.72 -9.62 4.83
N PHE A 44 -1.12 -9.48 6.10
CA PHE A 44 -1.32 -10.63 7.00
C PHE A 44 -2.68 -11.29 6.76
N GLU A 45 -2.69 -12.62 6.75
CA GLU A 45 -3.94 -13.39 6.71
C GLU A 45 -4.77 -13.14 7.98
N GLY A 46 -6.08 -12.94 7.84
CA GLY A 46 -6.98 -12.72 8.98
C GLY A 46 -6.80 -11.38 9.69
N LEU A 47 -6.03 -10.43 9.14
CA LEU A 47 -5.82 -9.13 9.76
C LEU A 47 -7.15 -8.39 9.96
N ARG A 48 -7.45 -8.06 11.22
CA ARG A 48 -8.54 -7.14 11.56
C ARG A 48 -8.09 -5.72 11.31
N LEU A 49 -8.43 -5.20 10.13
CA LEU A 49 -7.93 -3.91 9.67
C LEU A 49 -8.46 -2.70 10.45
N LEU A 50 -9.71 -2.73 10.92
CA LEU A 50 -10.31 -1.57 11.60
C LEU A 50 -9.50 -1.13 12.84
N PRO A 51 -9.14 -2.02 13.78
CA PRO A 51 -8.28 -1.64 14.92
C PRO A 51 -6.93 -1.05 14.50
N VAL A 52 -6.32 -1.58 13.43
CA VAL A 52 -5.05 -1.07 12.88
C VAL A 52 -5.24 0.34 12.33
N ALA A 53 -6.29 0.55 11.53
CA ALA A 53 -6.60 1.83 10.91
C ALA A 53 -6.89 2.91 11.96
N VAL A 54 -7.62 2.57 13.02
CA VAL A 54 -7.89 3.48 14.15
C VAL A 54 -6.61 3.84 14.90
N ARG A 55 -5.73 2.86 15.17
CA ARG A 55 -4.44 3.13 15.83
C ARG A 55 -3.54 4.02 14.98
N LEU A 56 -3.47 3.75 13.67
CA LEU A 56 -2.73 4.58 12.73
C LEU A 56 -3.29 6.02 12.70
N ALA A 57 -4.61 6.18 12.61
CA ALA A 57 -5.25 7.49 12.62
C ALA A 57 -4.91 8.30 13.88
N ARG A 58 -5.04 7.68 15.07
CA ARG A 58 -4.65 8.31 16.35
C ARG A 58 -3.18 8.70 16.36
N ALA A 59 -2.31 7.83 15.87
CA ALA A 59 -0.88 8.08 15.87
C ALA A 59 -0.47 9.21 14.91
N LEU A 60 -1.11 9.29 13.73
CA LEU A 60 -0.94 10.41 12.79
C LEU A 60 -1.39 11.74 13.40
N ILE A 61 -2.55 11.76 14.06
CA ILE A 61 -3.06 12.94 14.77
C ILE A 61 -2.12 13.34 15.91
N ALA A 62 -1.64 12.38 16.70
CA ALA A 62 -0.67 12.62 17.78
C ALA A 62 0.68 13.15 17.24
N ALA A 63 1.06 12.78 16.03
CA ALA A 63 2.21 13.32 15.30
C ALA A 63 1.94 14.70 14.65
N GLY A 64 0.78 15.31 14.89
CA GLY A 64 0.44 16.66 14.44
C GLY A 64 -0.19 16.74 13.05
N GLN A 65 -0.60 15.62 12.46
CA GLN A 65 -1.30 15.63 11.17
C GLN A 65 -2.78 16.03 11.37
N ASP A 66 -3.26 16.98 10.57
CA ASP A 66 -4.69 17.22 10.40
C ASP A 66 -5.24 16.17 9.44
N LEU A 67 -6.10 15.27 9.94
CA LEU A 67 -6.44 14.00 9.30
C LEU A 67 -7.93 13.93 8.98
N LEU A 68 -8.25 13.44 7.79
CA LEU A 68 -9.55 12.87 7.45
C LEU A 68 -9.41 11.37 7.24
N MET A 69 -10.18 10.58 7.99
CA MET A 69 -10.21 9.13 7.84
C MET A 69 -11.43 8.74 7.02
N VAL A 70 -11.22 8.19 5.84
CA VAL A 70 -12.30 7.90 4.89
C VAL A 70 -12.43 6.40 4.62
N TRP A 71 -13.68 5.94 4.59
CA TRP A 71 -14.07 4.56 4.32
C TRP A 71 -14.85 4.45 3.02
N PRO A 72 -14.81 3.28 2.34
CA PRO A 72 -15.50 3.10 1.06
C PRO A 72 -17.02 3.22 1.18
N ASP A 73 -17.59 2.78 2.30
CA ASP A 73 -19.04 2.78 2.51
C ASP A 73 -19.47 3.26 3.91
N ALA A 74 -20.74 3.65 4.01
CA ALA A 74 -21.35 4.17 5.23
C ALA A 74 -21.38 3.15 6.38
N GLY A 75 -21.44 1.85 6.08
CA GLY A 75 -21.44 0.77 7.07
C GLY A 75 -20.07 0.62 7.73
N ALA A 76 -19.00 0.58 6.93
CA ALA A 76 -17.63 0.58 7.43
C ALA A 76 -17.32 1.85 8.25
N ALA A 77 -17.73 3.03 7.75
CA ALA A 77 -17.59 4.29 8.48
C ALA A 77 -18.36 4.29 9.81
N ALA A 78 -19.59 3.77 9.83
CA ALA A 78 -20.39 3.66 11.05
C ALA A 78 -19.75 2.71 12.08
N LEU A 79 -19.18 1.59 11.62
CA LEU A 79 -18.46 0.66 12.49
C LEU A 79 -17.22 1.32 13.10
N ALA A 80 -16.45 2.07 12.30
CA ALA A 80 -15.30 2.82 12.78
C ALA A 80 -15.68 3.90 13.80
N ARG A 81 -16.76 4.67 13.55
CA ARG A 81 -17.30 5.67 14.49
C ARG A 81 -17.78 5.06 15.81
N ARG A 82 -18.30 3.83 15.77
CA ARG A 82 -18.71 3.10 16.98
C ARG A 82 -17.50 2.67 17.81
N ASP A 83 -16.45 2.16 17.15
CA ASP A 83 -15.27 1.60 17.82
C ASP A 83 -14.24 2.69 18.21
N ALA A 84 -14.31 3.87 17.60
CA ALA A 84 -13.46 5.03 17.85
C ALA A 84 -14.29 6.30 18.03
N GLU A 85 -14.90 6.46 19.19
CA GLU A 85 -15.77 7.59 19.51
C GLU A 85 -15.04 8.95 19.48
N ASP A 86 -13.76 8.96 19.87
CA ASP A 86 -12.85 10.10 19.82
C ASP A 86 -12.53 10.58 18.39
N LEU A 87 -12.72 9.73 17.38
CA LEU A 87 -12.43 10.04 15.97
C LEU A 87 -13.68 10.34 15.14
N LYS A 88 -14.87 10.41 15.75
CA LYS A 88 -16.14 10.53 15.00
C LYS A 88 -16.18 11.70 14.02
N GLU A 89 -15.61 12.84 14.41
CA GLU A 89 -15.63 14.08 13.62
C GLU A 89 -14.70 14.03 12.39
N VAL A 90 -13.70 13.15 12.40
CA VAL A 90 -12.75 12.98 11.28
C VAL A 90 -13.07 11.75 10.42
N ILE A 91 -14.02 10.90 10.83
CA ILE A 91 -14.41 9.70 10.11
C ILE A 91 -15.55 10.00 9.13
N LEU A 92 -15.27 9.82 7.85
CA LEU A 92 -16.20 10.00 6.74
C LEU A 92 -16.31 8.72 5.90
N ASP A 93 -17.38 8.62 5.11
CA ASP A 93 -17.42 7.73 3.94
C ASP A 93 -17.20 8.52 2.64
N PHE A 94 -16.96 7.84 1.52
CA PHE A 94 -16.73 8.48 0.22
C PHE A 94 -17.85 9.45 -0.19
N ASN A 95 -19.10 9.08 0.05
CA ASN A 95 -20.25 9.91 -0.27
C ASN A 95 -20.32 11.16 0.61
N GLN A 96 -19.97 11.06 1.88
CA GLN A 96 -19.91 12.19 2.81
C GLN A 96 -18.79 13.17 2.40
N LEU A 97 -17.60 12.66 2.09
CA LEU A 97 -16.47 13.49 1.69
C LEU A 97 -16.77 14.23 0.37
N LYS A 98 -17.35 13.54 -0.61
CA LYS A 98 -17.78 14.15 -1.88
C LYS A 98 -18.81 15.26 -1.71
N ARG A 99 -19.69 15.17 -0.71
CA ARG A 99 -20.67 16.23 -0.39
C ARG A 99 -20.07 17.38 0.42
N ALA A 100 -18.99 17.12 1.14
CA ALA A 100 -18.26 18.10 1.93
C ALA A 100 -17.29 18.93 1.07
N GLU A 101 -17.16 18.64 -0.23
CA GLU A 101 -16.41 19.44 -1.19
C GLU A 101 -16.86 20.90 -1.10
N SER A 102 -15.93 21.76 -0.67
CA SER A 102 -16.12 23.20 -0.52
C SER A 102 -15.39 23.93 -1.64
N ASP A 103 -15.70 25.21 -1.87
CA ASP A 103 -14.96 26.04 -2.83
C ASP A 103 -13.47 26.19 -2.48
N ALA A 104 -13.07 25.89 -1.23
CA ALA A 104 -11.67 25.88 -0.81
C ALA A 104 -11.06 24.46 -0.92
N PRO A 105 -9.83 24.33 -1.45
CA PRO A 105 -9.15 23.05 -1.55
C PRO A 105 -8.82 22.50 -0.16
N ASP A 106 -9.24 21.26 0.12
CA ASP A 106 -8.91 20.57 1.37
C ASP A 106 -7.49 19.99 1.28
N THR A 107 -6.60 20.47 2.16
CA THR A 107 -5.18 20.08 2.19
C THR A 107 -4.86 19.10 3.32
N ARG A 108 -5.85 18.68 4.11
CA ARG A 108 -5.66 17.72 5.20
C ARG A 108 -5.13 16.39 4.68
N LEU A 109 -4.43 15.64 5.54
CA LEU A 109 -4.01 14.28 5.21
C LEU A 109 -5.26 13.40 5.09
N LEU A 110 -5.46 12.76 3.95
CA LEU A 110 -6.56 11.85 3.73
C LEU A 110 -6.10 10.41 3.92
N LEU A 111 -6.56 9.75 4.98
CA LEU A 111 -6.35 8.32 5.21
C LEU A 111 -7.52 7.51 4.64
N ALA A 112 -7.32 6.91 3.47
CA ALA A 112 -8.31 6.06 2.83
C ALA A 112 -8.12 4.59 3.22
N VAL A 113 -9.13 4.00 3.86
CA VAL A 113 -9.02 2.65 4.43
C VAL A 113 -9.67 1.62 3.54
N ASN A 114 -8.87 0.68 3.05
CA ASN A 114 -9.31 -0.49 2.29
C ASN A 114 -10.19 -0.22 1.06
N PRO A 115 -9.89 0.78 0.20
CA PRO A 115 -10.59 0.89 -1.07
C PRO A 115 -10.38 -0.39 -1.90
N SER A 116 -11.46 -0.87 -2.50
CA SER A 116 -11.50 -2.08 -3.30
C SER A 116 -11.65 -1.75 -4.79
N PRO A 117 -11.50 -2.74 -5.69
CA PRO A 117 -11.72 -2.53 -7.12
C PRO A 117 -13.14 -2.04 -7.46
N ALA A 118 -14.14 -2.35 -6.62
CA ALA A 118 -15.51 -1.88 -6.80
C ALA A 118 -15.64 -0.37 -6.57
N ASP A 119 -14.77 0.20 -5.73
CA ASP A 119 -14.81 1.61 -5.34
C ASP A 119 -13.91 2.48 -6.24
N TYR A 120 -13.30 1.88 -7.27
CA TYR A 120 -12.26 2.50 -8.08
C TYR A 120 -12.66 3.88 -8.64
N GLU A 121 -13.83 3.98 -9.26
CA GLU A 121 -14.25 5.22 -9.93
C GLU A 121 -14.51 6.34 -8.94
N GLU A 122 -15.14 6.00 -7.80
CA GLU A 122 -15.41 6.95 -6.74
C GLU A 122 -14.11 7.38 -6.04
N PHE A 123 -13.23 6.43 -5.74
CA PHE A 123 -11.96 6.70 -5.09
C PHE A 123 -11.00 7.51 -5.97
N GLN A 124 -10.98 7.24 -7.28
CA GLN A 124 -10.21 8.06 -8.23
C GLN A 124 -10.70 9.50 -8.21
N ALA A 125 -12.00 9.74 -8.36
CA ALA A 125 -12.56 11.08 -8.38
C ALA A 125 -12.26 11.85 -7.08
N LEU A 126 -12.37 11.15 -5.94
CA LEU A 126 -12.02 11.69 -4.62
C LEU A 126 -10.55 12.11 -4.55
N CYS A 127 -9.64 11.26 -5.03
CA CYS A 127 -8.19 11.56 -5.07
C CYS A 127 -7.80 12.63 -6.11
N GLU A 128 -8.65 12.92 -7.08
CA GLU A 128 -8.47 14.01 -8.06
C GLU A 128 -8.96 15.35 -7.51
N ASN A 129 -9.99 15.33 -6.68
CA ASN A 129 -10.57 16.53 -6.06
C ASN A 129 -9.87 16.93 -4.75
N HIS A 130 -9.16 16.01 -4.11
CA HIS A 130 -8.42 16.28 -2.87
C HIS A 130 -7.08 16.97 -3.17
N ALA A 131 -6.79 18.08 -2.50
CA ALA A 131 -5.55 18.85 -2.72
C ALA A 131 -4.39 18.41 -1.81
N GLY A 132 -4.70 17.76 -0.69
CA GLY A 132 -3.74 17.22 0.26
C GLY A 132 -3.12 15.89 -0.16
N VAL A 133 -2.26 15.36 0.71
CA VAL A 133 -1.68 14.02 0.53
C VAL A 133 -2.74 12.97 0.86
N VAL A 134 -2.79 11.91 0.06
CA VAL A 134 -3.62 10.73 0.28
C VAL A 134 -2.75 9.56 0.70
N LEU A 135 -3.02 9.00 1.87
CA LEU A 135 -2.45 7.76 2.38
C LEU A 135 -3.50 6.65 2.30
N MET A 136 -3.29 5.67 1.44
CA MET A 136 -4.15 4.50 1.32
C MET A 136 -3.64 3.36 2.20
N LEU A 137 -4.47 2.90 3.13
CA LEU A 137 -4.17 1.75 3.98
C LEU A 137 -4.84 0.48 3.44
N ASN A 138 -4.03 -0.54 3.16
CA ASN A 138 -4.45 -1.88 2.72
C ASN A 138 -5.33 -1.96 1.47
N GLY A 139 -5.49 -0.87 0.72
CA GLY A 139 -6.28 -0.85 -0.52
C GLY A 139 -5.79 -1.81 -1.60
N ARG A 140 -6.70 -2.13 -2.52
CA ARG A 140 -6.46 -3.05 -3.64
C ARG A 140 -7.00 -2.42 -4.93
N LEU A 141 -6.13 -1.73 -5.67
CA LEU A 141 -6.50 -1.08 -6.93
C LEU A 141 -6.02 -1.84 -8.17
N GLU A 142 -5.16 -2.84 -8.00
CA GLU A 142 -4.48 -3.55 -9.10
C GLU A 142 -5.48 -4.28 -10.02
N ASP A 143 -6.50 -4.93 -9.47
CA ASP A 143 -7.55 -5.62 -10.24
C ASP A 143 -8.44 -4.66 -11.05
N ALA A 144 -8.50 -3.38 -10.67
CA ALA A 144 -9.36 -2.41 -11.35
C ALA A 144 -8.86 -2.04 -12.75
N ALA A 145 -7.57 -2.26 -13.04
CA ALA A 145 -6.97 -2.02 -14.37
C ALA A 145 -7.46 -3.02 -15.45
N VAL A 146 -8.18 -4.08 -15.06
CA VAL A 146 -8.77 -5.09 -15.95
C VAL A 146 -10.23 -4.69 -16.28
N GLY A 147 -10.45 -3.98 -17.39
CA GLY A 147 -11.79 -3.52 -17.83
C GLY A 147 -12.02 -3.65 -19.35
N ILE A 148 -13.16 -3.23 -19.91
CA ILE A 148 -13.42 -3.26 -21.37
C ILE A 148 -13.20 -1.84 -21.95
N GLY A 149 -12.42 -1.70 -23.02
CA GLY A 149 -12.13 -0.41 -23.69
C GLY A 149 -10.73 0.14 -23.42
N SER A 150 -10.03 0.56 -24.47
CA SER A 150 -8.61 0.98 -24.42
C SER A 150 -8.37 2.22 -23.58
N VAL A 151 -9.20 3.26 -23.75
CA VAL A 151 -9.04 4.55 -23.05
C VAL A 151 -9.32 4.42 -21.55
N ALA A 152 -10.34 3.65 -21.17
CA ALA A 152 -10.65 3.39 -19.78
C ALA A 152 -9.49 2.64 -19.10
N ARG A 153 -8.95 1.58 -19.74
CA ARG A 153 -7.78 0.84 -19.22
C ARG A 153 -6.57 1.75 -19.01
N GLU A 154 -6.28 2.65 -19.94
CA GLU A 154 -5.12 3.54 -19.86
C GLU A 154 -5.22 4.54 -18.70
N ARG A 155 -6.40 5.15 -18.52
CA ARG A 155 -6.66 6.01 -17.35
C ARG A 155 -6.53 5.24 -16.04
N ARG A 156 -7.05 4.01 -15.99
CA ARG A 156 -6.95 3.15 -14.80
C ARG A 156 -5.52 2.78 -14.47
N LYS A 157 -4.73 2.43 -15.49
CA LYS A 157 -3.28 2.19 -15.33
C LYS A 157 -2.56 3.44 -14.82
N GLY A 158 -2.88 4.62 -15.34
CA GLY A 158 -2.28 5.89 -14.90
C GLY A 158 -2.54 6.21 -13.44
N PHE A 159 -3.79 6.07 -12.98
CA PHE A 159 -4.12 6.29 -11.57
C PHE A 159 -3.41 5.29 -10.66
N VAL A 160 -3.46 3.99 -10.97
CA VAL A 160 -2.76 2.95 -10.20
C VAL A 160 -1.25 3.20 -10.16
N ALA A 161 -0.64 3.56 -11.28
CA ALA A 161 0.79 3.85 -11.37
C ALA A 161 1.20 5.14 -10.63
N SER A 162 0.26 6.02 -10.29
CA SER A 162 0.56 7.24 -9.53
C SER A 162 0.78 7.00 -8.03
N TRP A 163 0.48 5.79 -7.53
CA TRP A 163 0.66 5.43 -6.13
C TRP A 163 2.09 4.96 -5.86
N GLN A 164 2.72 5.59 -4.87
CA GLN A 164 4.02 5.16 -4.34
C GLN A 164 3.82 4.37 -3.05
N GLN A 165 4.73 3.46 -2.72
CA GLN A 165 4.62 2.63 -1.53
C GLN A 165 5.42 3.26 -0.38
N ALA A 166 4.71 3.73 0.64
CA ALA A 166 5.32 4.19 1.88
C ALA A 166 5.72 3.00 2.75
N TYR A 167 4.85 2.00 2.86
CA TYR A 167 5.10 0.80 3.64
C TYR A 167 4.48 -0.44 3.02
N TRP A 168 5.20 -1.56 3.03
CA TRP A 168 4.69 -2.86 2.66
C TRP A 168 5.26 -3.91 3.59
N LEU A 169 4.42 -4.80 4.10
CA LEU A 169 4.86 -6.01 4.78
C LEU A 169 3.95 -7.16 4.40
N GLN A 170 4.55 -8.19 3.84
CA GLN A 170 3.87 -9.38 3.37
C GLN A 170 4.67 -10.63 3.73
N PRO A 171 4.12 -11.52 4.58
CA PRO A 171 4.63 -12.88 4.69
C PRO A 171 4.48 -13.61 3.37
N LEU A 172 5.48 -14.42 3.03
CA LEU A 172 5.52 -15.26 1.85
C LEU A 172 5.81 -16.70 2.27
N GLU A 173 5.57 -17.64 1.37
CA GLU A 173 6.05 -19.01 1.57
C GLU A 173 7.59 -19.00 1.57
N GLY A 174 8.19 -19.42 2.68
CA GLY A 174 9.66 -19.44 2.84
C GLY A 174 10.32 -18.08 3.06
N GLY A 175 9.57 -17.00 3.29
CA GLY A 175 10.15 -15.67 3.43
C GLY A 175 9.18 -14.56 3.80
N ALA A 176 9.62 -13.32 3.62
CA ALA A 176 8.79 -12.12 3.76
C ALA A 176 9.31 -11.01 2.85
N LEU A 177 8.41 -10.19 2.31
CA LEU A 177 8.73 -9.00 1.54
C LEU A 177 8.37 -7.76 2.36
N MET A 178 9.31 -6.84 2.48
CA MET A 178 9.12 -5.58 3.21
C MET A 178 9.57 -4.39 2.37
N ARG A 179 8.86 -3.26 2.51
CA ARG A 179 9.26 -1.94 2.03
C ARG A 179 8.99 -0.95 3.16
N CYS A 180 9.94 -0.09 3.48
CA CYS A 180 9.74 1.00 4.43
C CYS A 180 10.41 2.26 3.89
N PHE A 181 9.64 3.32 3.61
CA PHE A 181 10.17 4.57 3.09
C PHE A 181 11.09 5.25 4.10
N PRO A 182 12.28 5.75 3.68
CA PRO A 182 12.75 5.93 2.30
C PRO A 182 13.47 4.73 1.67
N ASP A 183 13.71 3.65 2.41
CA ASP A 183 14.49 2.50 1.96
C ASP A 183 13.77 1.62 0.92
N ASP A 184 14.54 0.98 0.05
CA ASP A 184 14.08 0.08 -1.00
C ASP A 184 13.40 -1.22 -0.50
N TRP A 185 12.92 -2.02 -1.44
CA TRP A 185 12.29 -3.32 -1.13
C TRP A 185 13.33 -4.28 -0.59
N ARG A 186 12.99 -5.01 0.47
CA ARG A 186 13.84 -6.01 1.10
C ARG A 186 13.13 -7.35 1.10
N LEU A 187 13.76 -8.34 0.50
CA LEU A 187 13.32 -9.73 0.56
C LEU A 187 14.07 -10.43 1.70
N TYR A 188 13.33 -11.13 2.54
CA TYR A 188 13.86 -11.94 3.63
C TYR A 188 13.55 -13.40 3.37
N ARG A 189 14.54 -14.27 3.58
CA ARG A 189 14.35 -15.72 3.58
C ARG A 189 14.15 -16.21 5.01
N GLN A 190 13.27 -17.18 5.18
CA GLN A 190 13.08 -17.88 6.44
C GLN A 190 14.12 -19.02 6.54
N ASP A 191 15.15 -18.83 7.35
CA ASP A 191 16.12 -19.86 7.72
C ASP A 191 15.67 -20.53 9.05
N PRO A 192 16.22 -21.71 9.42
CA PRO A 192 15.84 -22.42 10.64
C PRO A 192 16.02 -21.62 11.94
N ASP A 193 16.92 -20.64 11.96
CA ASP A 193 17.22 -19.79 13.10
C ASP A 193 16.53 -18.40 13.03
N GLY A 194 15.70 -18.16 12.01
CA GLY A 194 14.92 -16.95 11.84
C GLY A 194 15.00 -16.35 10.45
N TYR A 195 14.50 -15.13 10.31
CA TYR A 195 14.54 -14.42 9.03
C TYR A 195 15.88 -13.73 8.79
N ARG A 196 16.40 -13.84 7.58
CA ARG A 196 17.61 -13.13 7.14
C ARG A 196 17.33 -12.38 5.85
N GLN A 197 17.87 -11.17 5.75
CA GLN A 197 17.79 -10.39 4.52
C GLN A 197 18.52 -11.14 3.42
N LEU A 198 17.81 -11.38 2.33
CA LEU A 198 18.31 -12.06 1.14
C LEU A 198 18.79 -11.05 0.11
N GLU A 199 17.94 -10.05 -0.22
CA GLU A 199 18.21 -9.10 -1.29
C GLU A 199 17.51 -7.75 -1.04
N VAL A 200 18.05 -6.69 -1.65
CA VAL A 200 17.46 -5.35 -1.72
C VAL A 200 17.16 -5.02 -3.18
N LEU A 201 15.91 -4.69 -3.49
CA LEU A 201 15.45 -4.40 -4.85
C LEU A 201 14.86 -2.98 -4.94
N PRO A 202 15.15 -2.24 -6.02
CA PRO A 202 14.62 -0.88 -6.18
C PRO A 202 13.09 -0.88 -6.40
N GLU A 203 12.55 -1.96 -6.94
CA GLU A 203 11.13 -2.12 -7.26
C GLU A 203 10.56 -3.39 -6.62
N ARG A 204 9.23 -3.45 -6.52
CA ARG A 204 8.53 -4.64 -6.00
C ARG A 204 8.81 -5.83 -6.92
N PRO A 205 9.40 -6.93 -6.43
CA PRO A 205 9.57 -8.11 -7.25
C PRO A 205 8.21 -8.73 -7.61
N ASP A 206 8.08 -9.21 -8.84
CA ASP A 206 6.95 -10.05 -9.24
C ASP A 206 6.99 -11.42 -8.54
N PRO A 207 5.88 -12.18 -8.53
CA PRO A 207 5.82 -13.48 -7.84
C PRO A 207 6.87 -14.48 -8.31
N ASP A 208 7.17 -14.51 -9.61
CA ASP A 208 8.11 -15.46 -10.20
C ASP A 208 9.55 -15.14 -9.78
N THR A 209 9.94 -13.86 -9.87
CA THR A 209 11.21 -13.34 -9.38
C THR A 209 11.37 -13.60 -7.88
N THR A 210 10.29 -13.37 -7.11
CA THR A 210 10.30 -13.63 -5.66
C THR A 210 10.54 -15.11 -5.35
N ALA A 211 9.87 -16.02 -6.07
CA ALA A 211 10.04 -17.45 -5.90
C ALA A 211 11.45 -17.92 -6.29
N ALA A 212 11.99 -17.40 -7.40
CA ALA A 212 13.35 -17.68 -7.87
C ALA A 212 14.39 -17.35 -6.81
N LEU A 213 14.31 -16.13 -6.26
CA LEU A 213 15.23 -15.65 -5.24
C LEU A 213 15.16 -16.50 -3.97
N LEU A 214 13.95 -16.83 -3.51
CA LEU A 214 13.76 -17.66 -2.33
C LEU A 214 14.29 -19.10 -2.54
N ALA A 215 14.19 -19.64 -3.76
CA ALA A 215 14.76 -20.92 -4.14
C ALA A 215 16.30 -20.89 -4.30
N GLY A 216 16.91 -19.70 -4.33
CA GLY A 216 18.35 -19.52 -4.59
C GLY A 216 18.71 -19.67 -6.08
N GLU A 217 17.74 -19.50 -6.97
CA GLU A 217 17.91 -19.53 -8.41
C GLU A 217 18.23 -18.12 -8.94
N ASP A 218 18.98 -18.04 -10.05
CA ASP A 218 19.27 -16.77 -10.71
C ASP A 218 18.00 -16.29 -11.46
N PRO A 219 17.40 -15.13 -11.09
CA PRO A 219 16.17 -14.63 -11.72
C PRO A 219 16.31 -14.42 -13.22
N ASP A 220 17.50 -14.07 -13.69
CA ASP A 220 17.76 -13.82 -15.11
C ASP A 220 17.73 -15.13 -15.91
N SER A 221 18.05 -16.26 -15.29
CA SER A 221 17.96 -17.59 -15.90
C SER A 221 16.50 -17.97 -16.17
N ILE A 222 15.60 -17.71 -15.21
CA ILE A 222 14.18 -18.07 -15.34
C ILE A 222 13.47 -17.18 -16.36
N LYS A 223 13.74 -15.86 -16.34
CA LYS A 223 13.19 -14.93 -17.34
C LYS A 223 13.61 -15.33 -18.77
N GLN A 224 14.85 -15.77 -18.95
CA GLN A 224 15.32 -16.31 -20.24
C GLN A 224 14.58 -17.60 -20.62
N GLN A 225 14.39 -18.54 -19.69
CA GLN A 225 13.66 -19.78 -19.95
C GLN A 225 12.18 -19.54 -20.32
N LEU A 226 11.47 -18.68 -19.60
CA LEU A 226 10.08 -18.33 -19.87
C LEU A 226 9.93 -17.65 -21.25
N SER A 227 10.82 -16.69 -21.56
CA SER A 227 10.82 -16.04 -22.88
C SER A 227 11.08 -17.02 -24.04
N GLY A 228 11.86 -18.08 -23.80
CA GLY A 228 12.11 -19.14 -24.77
C GLY A 228 10.90 -20.02 -25.01
N VAL A 229 10.13 -20.33 -23.95
CA VAL A 229 8.88 -21.10 -24.04
C VAL A 229 7.79 -20.32 -24.75
N ASP A 230 7.62 -19.03 -24.45
CA ASP A 230 6.64 -18.16 -25.13
C ASP A 230 6.93 -18.08 -26.63
N ARG A 231 8.20 -17.90 -27.00
CA ARG A 231 8.63 -17.88 -28.41
C ARG A 231 8.38 -19.22 -29.11
N PHE A 232 8.53 -20.33 -28.41
CA PHE A 232 8.24 -21.67 -28.93
C PHE A 232 6.73 -21.88 -29.15
N LEU A 233 5.90 -21.46 -28.19
CA LEU A 233 4.43 -21.55 -28.28
C LEU A 233 3.86 -20.67 -29.40
N ASP A 234 4.41 -19.46 -29.59
CA ASP A 234 4.04 -18.58 -30.71
C ASP A 234 4.45 -19.19 -32.06
N GLY A 235 5.56 -19.93 -32.11
CA GLY A 235 5.99 -20.66 -33.31
C GLY A 235 5.08 -21.83 -33.70
N LEU A 236 4.31 -22.39 -32.76
CA LEU A 236 3.33 -23.47 -33.01
C LEU A 236 1.96 -22.96 -33.45
N ARG A 237 1.70 -21.65 -33.36
CA ARG A 237 0.43 -21.02 -33.78
C ARG A 237 0.46 -20.48 -35.22
N ASN A 238 1.62 -20.58 -35.89
CA ASN A 238 1.80 -20.32 -37.33
C ASN A 238 1.91 -21.63 -38.11
#